data_AF-A0A1B6K5F6-F1
#
_entry.id   AF-A0A1B6K5F6-F1
#
_cell.length_a   1.000
_cell.length_b   1.000
_cell.length_c   1.000
_cell.angle_alpha   90.00
_cell.angle_beta   90.00
_cell.angle_gamma   90.00
#
_symmetry.space_group_name_H-M   'P 1'
#
loop_
_entity.id
_entity.type
_entity.pdbx_description
1 polymer ?
#
loop_
_entity_poly.entity_id
_entity_poly.type
_entity_poly.pdbx_seq_one_letter_code
_entity_poly.pdbx_strand_id
1 'polypeptide(L)'
;KSGLDDLDMDQYNKTPFSGLEATLPNSYCNAMIQVLYFLEPLRHVVLSHLCHSEFCLCCELAFLFRMLDVSRGQPCHAGNFLRALRNAHEASALGLILPDQNNPNLRKKTNLISLIQNWNRFILHQIHFELLEETKRREKENLKAPPFVYRDTDFPSIDLPRQKRKTRPDISEETPVSSNIESKDEETEISRMFGTKQIHVHRCLKCQREVSKESSLLVCNLIYPENEVVRPVSFCEVLSQSLCPQ
;
A
#
# COMPACT_ATOMS: atom_id res chain seq x y z
N LYS A 1 25.77 -32.14 6.03
CA LYS A 1 24.78 -31.06 6.18
C LYS A 1 25.25 -30.21 7.36
N SER A 2 26.19 -29.32 7.12
CA SER A 2 26.63 -28.27 8.05
C SER A 2 26.85 -27.05 7.18
N GLY A 3 26.32 -25.90 7.58
CA GLY A 3 26.55 -24.64 6.89
C GLY A 3 25.26 -23.94 6.45
N LEU A 4 24.47 -23.47 7.42
CA LEU A 4 23.71 -22.21 7.38
C LEU A 4 22.97 -21.98 8.71
N ASP A 5 22.66 -23.05 9.45
CA ASP A 5 21.99 -22.96 10.77
C ASP A 5 22.90 -22.47 11.92
N ASP A 6 24.22 -22.39 11.71
CA ASP A 6 25.23 -22.02 12.72
C ASP A 6 25.89 -20.65 12.45
N LEU A 7 25.29 -19.79 11.63
CA LEU A 7 25.67 -18.38 11.66
C LEU A 7 24.97 -17.77 12.87
N ASP A 8 25.75 -17.46 13.90
CA ASP A 8 25.27 -16.81 15.13
C ASP A 8 24.80 -15.38 14.79
N MET A 9 23.56 -15.26 14.31
CA MET A 9 22.97 -13.99 13.87
C MET A 9 22.80 -13.01 15.04
N ASP A 10 22.80 -13.53 16.27
CA ASP A 10 22.83 -12.75 17.50
C ASP A 10 24.14 -11.94 17.63
N GLN A 11 25.21 -12.32 16.92
CA GLN A 11 26.44 -11.53 16.83
C GLN A 11 26.25 -10.21 16.06
N TYR A 12 25.39 -10.21 15.04
CA TYR A 12 25.22 -9.08 14.11
C TYR A 12 24.08 -8.15 14.50
N ASN A 13 23.04 -8.67 15.16
CA ASN A 13 21.89 -7.89 15.61
C ASN A 13 21.69 -7.99 17.12
N LYS A 14 22.07 -6.93 17.83
CA LYS A 14 21.84 -6.79 19.28
C LYS A 14 20.56 -6.03 19.63
N THR A 15 19.78 -5.67 18.61
CA THR A 15 18.56 -4.89 18.76
C THR A 15 17.33 -5.80 18.75
N PRO A 16 16.18 -5.37 19.30
CA PRO A 16 14.95 -6.14 19.21
C PRO A 16 14.29 -6.09 17.81
N PHE A 17 14.88 -5.39 16.84
CA PHE A 17 14.32 -5.21 15.51
C PHE A 17 14.78 -6.31 14.57
N SER A 18 13.85 -7.09 14.03
CA SER A 18 14.16 -8.19 13.12
C SER A 18 14.68 -7.72 11.77
N GLY A 19 15.78 -8.32 11.32
CA GLY A 19 16.31 -8.13 9.96
C GLY A 19 15.58 -8.96 8.91
N LEU A 20 15.93 -8.77 7.63
CA LEU A 20 15.48 -9.63 6.53
C LEU A 20 16.67 -10.33 5.87
N GLU A 21 16.57 -11.65 5.71
CA GLU A 21 17.58 -12.44 5.02
C GLU A 21 17.63 -12.09 3.53
N ALA A 22 18.85 -11.91 3.00
CA ALA A 22 19.10 -11.51 1.62
C ALA A 22 19.56 -12.69 0.72
N THR A 23 19.18 -13.92 1.06
CA THR A 23 19.59 -15.15 0.38
C THR A 23 18.84 -15.40 -0.93
N LEU A 24 17.67 -14.79 -1.11
CA LEU A 24 16.81 -15.01 -2.27
C LEU A 24 17.03 -14.03 -3.44
N PRO A 25 16.65 -14.41 -4.68
CA PRO A 25 16.49 -13.47 -5.78
C PRO A 25 15.51 -12.35 -5.43
N ASN A 26 15.77 -11.14 -5.93
CA ASN A 26 15.00 -9.92 -5.65
C ASN A 26 15.07 -9.43 -4.18
N SER A 27 16.02 -9.92 -3.38
CA SER A 27 16.28 -9.41 -2.03
C SER A 27 16.71 -7.94 -1.96
N TYR A 28 16.99 -7.30 -3.11
CA TYR A 28 17.26 -5.86 -3.19
C TYR A 28 16.09 -5.01 -2.62
N CYS A 29 14.86 -5.54 -2.64
CA CYS A 29 13.69 -4.87 -2.09
C CYS A 29 13.69 -4.80 -0.56
N ASN A 30 14.44 -5.67 0.14
CA ASN A 30 14.39 -5.81 1.60
C ASN A 30 14.64 -4.48 2.33
N ALA A 31 15.54 -3.64 1.80
CA ALA A 31 15.82 -2.33 2.38
C ALA A 31 14.59 -1.43 2.38
N MET A 32 13.86 -1.37 1.26
CA MET A 32 12.65 -0.56 1.18
C MET A 32 11.47 -1.20 1.93
N ILE A 33 11.39 -2.53 2.01
CA ILE A 33 10.39 -3.21 2.85
C ILE A 33 10.58 -2.81 4.32
N GLN A 34 11.82 -2.75 4.80
CA GLN A 34 12.13 -2.27 6.15
C GLN A 34 11.72 -0.80 6.34
N VAL A 35 11.99 0.07 5.36
CA VAL A 35 11.51 1.47 5.40
C VAL A 35 9.99 1.52 5.52
N LEU A 36 9.25 0.77 4.70
CA LEU A 36 7.79 0.72 4.75
C LEU A 36 7.28 0.18 6.09
N TYR A 37 7.91 -0.87 6.63
CA TYR A 37 7.55 -1.44 7.93
C TYR A 37 7.63 -0.42 9.08
N PHE A 38 8.68 0.41 9.10
CA PHE A 38 8.84 1.42 10.14
C PHE A 38 7.96 2.67 9.95
N LEU A 39 7.26 2.81 8.81
CA LEU A 39 6.22 3.81 8.64
C LEU A 39 4.95 3.33 9.33
N GLU A 40 4.81 3.67 10.62
CA GLU A 40 3.75 3.19 11.49
C GLU A 40 2.34 3.27 10.89
N PRO A 41 1.89 4.38 10.27
CA PRO A 41 0.53 4.43 9.72
C PRO A 41 0.36 3.49 8.52
N LEU A 42 1.39 3.32 7.69
CA LEU A 42 1.35 2.39 6.55
C LEU A 42 1.31 0.96 7.06
N ARG A 43 2.12 0.63 8.07
CA ARG A 43 2.14 -0.70 8.69
C ARG A 43 0.77 -1.08 9.21
N HIS A 44 0.06 -0.19 9.90
CA HIS A 44 -1.29 -0.47 10.39
C HIS A 44 -2.27 -0.75 9.25
N VAL A 45 -2.24 0.05 8.18
CA VAL A 45 -3.10 -0.14 7.00
C VAL A 45 -2.83 -1.50 6.37
N VAL A 46 -1.56 -1.82 6.10
CA VAL A 46 -1.16 -3.10 5.49
C VAL A 46 -1.54 -4.28 6.39
N LEU A 47 -1.29 -4.21 7.71
CA LEU A 47 -1.66 -5.27 8.65
C LEU A 47 -3.17 -5.51 8.75
N SER A 48 -4.00 -4.51 8.43
CA SER A 48 -5.46 -4.65 8.41
C SER A 48 -6.01 -5.28 7.12
N HIS A 49 -5.17 -5.41 6.09
CA HIS A 49 -5.58 -5.94 4.81
C HIS A 49 -5.49 -7.47 4.77
N LEU A 50 -6.62 -8.10 4.45
CA LEU A 50 -6.73 -9.53 4.17
C LEU A 50 -7.80 -9.71 3.09
N CYS A 51 -7.42 -10.33 1.99
CA CYS A 51 -8.29 -10.58 0.85
C CYS A 51 -8.20 -12.04 0.40
N HIS A 52 -9.01 -12.39 -0.61
CA HIS A 52 -9.05 -13.74 -1.20
C HIS A 52 -8.20 -13.87 -2.47
N SER A 53 -7.53 -12.79 -2.89
CA SER A 53 -6.71 -12.79 -4.10
C SER A 53 -5.41 -13.55 -3.88
N GLU A 54 -5.09 -14.48 -4.78
CA GLU A 54 -3.81 -15.16 -4.78
C GLU A 54 -2.69 -14.18 -5.17
N PHE A 55 -1.54 -14.29 -4.50
CA PHE A 55 -0.37 -13.42 -4.74
C PHE A 55 -0.61 -11.92 -4.51
N CYS A 56 -1.62 -11.55 -3.72
CA CYS A 56 -1.81 -10.17 -3.25
C CYS A 56 -0.57 -9.66 -2.51
N LEU A 57 0.06 -8.61 -3.04
CA LEU A 57 1.31 -8.10 -2.49
C LEU A 57 1.11 -7.40 -1.14
N CYS A 58 -0.03 -6.76 -0.93
CA CYS A 58 -0.43 -6.16 0.34
C CYS A 58 -0.59 -7.23 1.43
N CYS A 59 -1.25 -8.36 1.14
CA CYS A 59 -1.39 -9.48 2.08
C CYS A 59 -0.02 -10.09 2.43
N GLU A 60 0.84 -10.31 1.44
CA GLU A 60 2.17 -10.88 1.67
C GLU A 60 3.08 -9.93 2.47
N LEU A 61 2.94 -8.61 2.26
CA LEU A 61 3.55 -7.61 3.14
C LEU A 61 2.97 -7.66 4.56
N ALA A 62 1.66 -7.82 4.71
CA ALA A 62 1.01 -7.93 6.02
C ALA A 62 1.54 -9.13 6.81
N PHE A 63 1.66 -10.30 6.17
CA PHE A 63 2.24 -11.48 6.79
C PHE A 63 3.71 -11.28 7.18
N LEU A 64 4.48 -10.60 6.32
CA LEU A 64 5.87 -10.27 6.61
C LEU A 64 6.02 -9.27 7.76
N PHE A 65 5.20 -8.21 7.79
CA PHE A 65 5.19 -7.23 8.88
C PHE A 65 4.78 -7.87 10.20
N ARG A 66 3.79 -8.77 10.18
CA ARG A 66 3.42 -9.56 11.35
C ARG A 66 4.59 -10.42 11.83
N MET A 67 5.34 -11.03 10.92
CA MET A 67 6.53 -11.81 11.25
C MET A 67 7.60 -10.93 11.92
N LEU A 68 7.87 -9.74 11.37
CA LEU A 68 8.80 -8.78 11.95
C LEU A 68 8.40 -8.34 13.37
N ASP A 69 7.10 -8.16 13.64
CA ASP A 69 6.61 -7.81 14.99
C ASP A 69 6.81 -8.93 16.02
N VAL A 70 6.69 -10.20 15.63
CA VAL A 70 6.74 -11.34 16.56
C VAL A 70 8.14 -11.93 16.73
N SER A 71 9.03 -11.76 15.75
CA SER A 71 10.35 -12.39 15.73
C SER A 71 11.39 -11.76 16.67
N ARG A 72 11.12 -10.57 17.22
CA ARG A 72 11.90 -9.92 18.31
C ARG A 72 13.43 -9.96 18.12
N GLY A 73 13.91 -9.57 16.94
CA GLY A 73 15.35 -9.48 16.63
C GLY A 73 15.87 -10.65 15.80
N GLN A 74 15.14 -11.77 15.76
CA GLN A 74 15.46 -12.90 14.89
C GLN A 74 15.24 -12.56 13.42
N PRO A 75 16.10 -13.04 12.50
CA PRO A 75 15.99 -12.74 11.08
C PRO A 75 14.71 -13.33 10.49
N CYS A 76 14.01 -12.53 9.68
CA CYS A 76 12.82 -12.94 8.95
C CYS A 76 13.14 -13.17 7.47
N HIS A 77 12.31 -13.96 6.80
CA HIS A 77 12.53 -14.32 5.40
C HIS A 77 11.37 -13.86 4.51
N ALA A 78 11.64 -12.98 3.55
CA ALA A 78 10.64 -12.37 2.66
C ALA A 78 10.21 -13.28 1.47
N GLY A 79 10.43 -14.60 1.56
CA GLY A 79 10.29 -15.51 0.42
C GLY A 79 8.90 -15.56 -0.21
N ASN A 80 7.84 -15.49 0.60
CA ASN A 80 6.47 -15.49 0.08
C ASN A 80 6.15 -14.19 -0.68
N PHE A 81 6.52 -13.04 -0.11
CA PHE A 81 6.42 -11.74 -0.77
C PHE A 81 7.23 -11.72 -2.08
N LEU A 82 8.48 -12.17 -2.07
CA LEU A 82 9.33 -12.18 -3.26
C LEU A 82 8.81 -13.16 -4.32
N ARG A 83 8.11 -14.22 -3.94
CA ARG A 83 7.40 -15.12 -4.86
C ARG A 83 6.19 -14.44 -5.48
N ALA A 84 5.35 -13.80 -4.67
CA ALA A 84 4.22 -13.02 -5.17
C ALA A 84 4.67 -11.90 -6.12
N LEU A 85 5.77 -11.21 -5.78
CA LEU A 85 6.33 -10.15 -6.63
C LEU A 85 6.73 -10.67 -8.01
N ARG A 86 7.28 -11.88 -8.11
CA ARG A 86 7.61 -12.50 -9.40
C ARG A 86 6.38 -12.90 -10.22
N ASN A 87 5.25 -13.17 -9.56
CA ASN A 87 4.00 -13.51 -10.22
C ASN A 87 3.17 -12.27 -10.61
N ALA A 88 3.50 -11.09 -10.08
CA ALA A 88 2.87 -9.84 -10.50
C ALA A 88 3.30 -9.49 -11.95
N HIS A 89 2.32 -9.47 -12.86
CA HIS A 89 2.55 -9.19 -14.27
C HIS A 89 3.08 -7.77 -14.50
N GLU A 90 2.55 -6.80 -13.76
CA GLU A 90 2.97 -5.40 -13.77
C GLU A 90 4.43 -5.25 -13.32
N ALA A 91 4.85 -5.98 -12.29
CA ALA A 91 6.22 -5.95 -11.81
C ALA A 91 7.22 -6.48 -12.86
N SER A 92 6.82 -7.53 -13.58
CA SER A 92 7.60 -8.08 -14.69
C SER A 92 7.68 -7.10 -15.87
N ALA A 93 6.57 -6.45 -16.22
CA ALA A 93 6.53 -5.44 -17.27
C ALA A 93 7.40 -4.20 -16.96
N LEU A 94 7.48 -3.82 -15.69
CA LEU A 94 8.34 -2.72 -15.20
C LEU A 94 9.81 -3.12 -15.03
N GLY A 95 10.17 -4.37 -15.35
CA GLY A 95 11.54 -4.87 -15.23
C GLY A 95 12.04 -4.94 -13.78
N LEU A 96 11.13 -5.07 -12.81
CA LEU A 96 11.47 -5.13 -11.38
C LEU A 96 12.05 -6.49 -10.96
N ILE A 97 11.92 -7.50 -11.82
CA ILE A 97 12.38 -8.86 -11.54
C ILE A 97 13.80 -9.02 -12.08
N LEU A 98 14.74 -9.25 -11.17
CA LEU A 98 16.11 -9.57 -11.53
C LEU A 98 16.14 -10.91 -12.28
N PRO A 99 16.78 -10.95 -13.46
CA PRO A 99 17.02 -12.20 -14.16
C PRO A 99 17.91 -13.13 -13.32
N ASP A 100 17.72 -14.43 -13.50
CA ASP A 100 18.32 -15.47 -12.66
C ASP A 100 19.84 -15.31 -12.50
N GLN A 101 20.34 -15.63 -11.30
CA GLN A 101 21.66 -15.23 -10.77
C GLN A 101 22.87 -15.80 -11.54
N ASN A 102 22.63 -16.61 -12.57
CA ASN A 102 23.64 -17.34 -13.33
C ASN A 102 24.43 -16.48 -14.33
N ASN A 103 24.06 -15.21 -14.54
CA ASN A 103 24.79 -14.31 -15.45
C ASN A 103 25.41 -13.09 -14.73
N PRO A 104 26.68 -13.18 -14.28
CA PRO A 104 27.37 -12.09 -13.58
C PRO A 104 27.56 -10.81 -14.42
N ASN A 105 27.52 -10.91 -15.75
CA ASN A 105 27.56 -9.77 -16.67
C ASN A 105 26.29 -8.93 -16.65
N LEU A 106 25.14 -9.52 -16.31
CA LEU A 106 23.86 -8.83 -16.23
C LEU A 106 23.75 -8.03 -14.93
N ARG A 107 24.30 -8.56 -13.82
CA ARG A 107 24.37 -7.86 -12.52
C ARG A 107 25.09 -6.52 -12.59
N LYS A 108 26.16 -6.41 -13.39
CA LYS A 108 26.90 -5.14 -13.57
C LYS A 108 26.14 -4.11 -14.42
N LYS A 109 25.16 -4.54 -15.22
CA LYS A 109 24.33 -3.65 -16.05
C LYS A 109 23.06 -3.19 -15.35
N THR A 110 22.60 -3.90 -14.32
CA THR A 110 21.38 -3.53 -13.60
C THR A 110 21.64 -2.33 -12.69
N ASN A 111 21.07 -1.19 -13.04
CA ASN A 111 21.09 -0.01 -12.18
C ASN A 111 20.12 -0.22 -11.01
N LEU A 112 20.63 -0.73 -9.89
CA LEU A 112 19.85 -0.98 -8.67
C LEU A 112 19.18 0.29 -8.12
N ILE A 113 19.76 1.47 -8.37
CA ILE A 113 19.21 2.76 -7.93
C ILE A 113 17.92 3.05 -8.71
N SER A 114 17.96 2.91 -10.04
CA SER A 114 16.75 3.07 -10.85
C SER A 114 15.72 1.98 -10.54
N LEU A 115 16.18 0.74 -10.31
CA LEU A 115 15.33 -0.38 -9.97
C LEU A 115 14.55 -0.15 -8.66
N ILE A 116 15.23 0.30 -7.60
CA ILE A 116 14.58 0.53 -6.30
C ILE A 116 13.62 1.74 -6.35
N GLN A 117 13.94 2.77 -7.14
CA GLN A 117 13.04 3.89 -7.37
C GLN A 117 11.77 3.46 -8.10
N ASN A 118 11.90 2.63 -9.13
CA ASN A 118 10.75 2.09 -9.86
C ASN A 118 9.94 1.13 -8.98
N TRP A 119 10.62 0.30 -8.18
CA TRP A 119 9.98 -0.58 -7.21
C TRP A 119 9.17 0.22 -6.17
N ASN A 120 9.70 1.33 -5.67
CA ASN A 120 8.99 2.19 -4.72
C ASN A 120 7.70 2.77 -5.30
N ARG A 121 7.73 3.24 -6.55
CA ARG A 121 6.52 3.70 -7.25
C ARG A 121 5.53 2.57 -7.42
N PHE A 122 6.00 1.44 -7.92
CA PHE A 122 5.17 0.26 -8.14
C PHE A 122 4.47 -0.20 -6.87
N ILE A 123 5.22 -0.42 -5.78
CA ILE A 123 4.63 -1.03 -4.57
C ILE A 123 3.59 -0.12 -3.93
N LEU A 124 3.78 1.20 -3.91
CA LEU A 124 2.79 2.13 -3.36
C LEU A 124 1.53 2.18 -4.21
N HIS A 125 1.66 2.17 -5.54
CA HIS A 125 0.53 2.05 -6.44
C HIS A 125 -0.20 0.71 -6.29
N GLN A 126 0.56 -0.38 -6.13
CA GLN A 126 0.00 -1.71 -5.98
C GLN A 126 -0.78 -1.85 -4.66
N ILE A 127 -0.23 -1.39 -3.54
CA ILE A 127 -0.93 -1.40 -2.24
C ILE A 127 -2.20 -0.55 -2.34
N HIS A 128 -2.11 0.64 -2.93
CA HIS A 128 -3.26 1.51 -3.16
C HIS A 128 -4.35 0.80 -3.98
N PHE A 129 -3.99 0.16 -5.09
CA PHE A 129 -4.91 -0.56 -5.95
C PHE A 129 -5.58 -1.74 -5.23
N GLU A 130 -4.81 -2.59 -4.55
CA GLU A 130 -5.33 -3.77 -3.85
C GLU A 130 -6.24 -3.39 -2.66
N LEU A 131 -5.94 -2.31 -1.95
CA LEU A 131 -6.84 -1.74 -0.94
C LEU A 131 -8.17 -1.28 -1.54
N LEU A 132 -8.09 -0.63 -2.71
CA LEU A 132 -9.28 -0.12 -3.40
C LEU A 132 -10.18 -1.26 -3.88
N GLU A 133 -9.60 -2.29 -4.50
CA GLU A 133 -10.34 -3.47 -4.95
C GLU A 133 -11.02 -4.17 -3.78
N GLU A 134 -10.32 -4.34 -2.66
CA GLU A 134 -10.87 -4.98 -1.47
C GLU A 134 -12.01 -4.17 -0.85
N THR A 135 -11.91 -2.84 -0.82
CA THR A 135 -12.99 -1.97 -0.33
C THR A 135 -14.24 -2.12 -1.19
N LYS A 136 -14.08 -2.03 -2.52
CA LYS A 136 -15.18 -2.22 -3.50
C LYS A 136 -15.82 -3.61 -3.39
N ARG A 137 -15.03 -4.63 -3.08
CA ARG A 137 -15.54 -6.00 -2.84
C ARG A 137 -16.40 -6.04 -1.58
N ARG A 138 -15.92 -5.48 -0.46
CA ARG A 138 -16.63 -5.45 0.82
C ARG A 138 -17.96 -4.71 0.72
N GLU A 139 -18.00 -3.59 0.00
CA GLU A 139 -19.24 -2.83 -0.22
C GLU A 139 -20.28 -3.64 -1.00
N LYS A 140 -19.86 -4.35 -2.06
CA LYS A 140 -20.73 -5.24 -2.83
C LYS A 140 -21.26 -6.41 -1.99
N GLU A 141 -20.47 -6.92 -1.05
CA GLU A 141 -20.89 -7.97 -0.13
C GLU A 141 -21.90 -7.45 0.91
N ASN A 142 -21.66 -6.28 1.47
CA ASN A 142 -22.56 -5.63 2.41
C ASN A 142 -23.93 -5.32 1.79
N LEU A 143 -23.96 -4.90 0.51
CA LEU A 143 -25.21 -4.68 -0.23
C LEU A 143 -25.99 -5.97 -0.52
N LYS A 144 -25.32 -7.12 -0.54
CA LYS A 144 -25.96 -8.45 -0.78
C LYS A 144 -26.43 -9.12 0.50
N ALA A 145 -25.91 -8.72 1.67
CA ALA A 145 -26.35 -9.26 2.94
C ALA A 145 -27.81 -8.84 3.20
N PRO A 146 -28.72 -9.76 3.54
CA PRO A 146 -30.08 -9.38 3.90
C PRO A 146 -30.03 -8.45 5.11
N PRO A 147 -30.87 -7.40 5.18
CA PRO A 147 -30.92 -6.55 6.35
C PRO A 147 -31.18 -7.41 7.57
N PHE A 148 -30.40 -7.20 8.63
CA PHE A 148 -30.60 -7.87 9.90
C PHE A 148 -31.96 -7.42 10.46
N VAL A 149 -32.98 -8.26 10.29
CA VAL A 149 -34.32 -8.01 10.83
C VAL A 149 -34.34 -8.52 12.26
N TYR A 150 -34.35 -7.60 13.22
CA TYR A 150 -34.61 -7.93 14.62
C TYR A 150 -36.03 -8.49 14.75
N ARG A 151 -36.18 -9.73 15.23
CA ARG A 151 -37.47 -10.29 15.60
C ARG A 151 -37.54 -10.36 17.13
N ASP A 152 -38.61 -9.80 17.70
CA ASP A 152 -38.87 -9.84 19.15
C ASP A 152 -38.92 -11.26 19.75
N THR A 153 -38.99 -12.30 18.91
CA THR A 153 -38.98 -13.71 19.32
C THR A 153 -37.59 -14.28 19.62
N ASP A 154 -36.52 -13.56 19.26
CA ASP A 154 -35.16 -14.10 19.31
C ASP A 154 -34.51 -13.95 20.71
N PHE A 155 -35.19 -13.24 21.62
CA PHE A 155 -34.84 -13.17 23.04
C PHE A 155 -35.98 -13.76 23.88
N PRO A 156 -35.71 -14.79 24.72
CA PRO A 156 -36.70 -15.26 25.69
C PRO A 156 -37.06 -14.11 26.62
N SER A 157 -38.30 -13.63 26.54
CA SER A 157 -38.80 -12.59 27.44
C SER A 157 -38.74 -13.10 28.87
N ILE A 158 -37.99 -12.42 29.75
CA ILE A 158 -38.10 -12.65 31.20
C ILE A 158 -39.46 -12.07 31.61
N ASP A 159 -40.37 -12.94 32.03
CA ASP A 159 -41.73 -12.61 32.44
C ASP A 159 -41.75 -11.63 33.62
N LEU A 160 -41.85 -10.33 33.32
CA LEU A 160 -42.33 -9.32 34.26
C LEU A 160 -43.80 -9.00 33.94
N PRO A 161 -44.71 -9.06 34.93
CA PRO A 161 -46.13 -8.89 34.66
C PRO A 161 -46.45 -7.39 34.60
N ARG A 162 -46.73 -6.84 33.40
CA ARG A 162 -47.61 -5.65 33.32
C ARG A 162 -48.16 -5.29 31.93
N GLN A 163 -49.50 -5.32 31.89
CA GLN A 163 -50.43 -4.35 31.30
C GLN A 163 -50.38 -3.99 29.80
N LYS A 164 -51.50 -4.33 29.16
CA LYS A 164 -52.03 -3.86 27.86
C LYS A 164 -51.55 -2.47 27.44
N ARG A 165 -50.95 -2.37 26.25
CA ARG A 165 -51.14 -1.22 25.34
C ARG A 165 -50.95 -1.66 23.88
N LYS A 166 -52.07 -1.67 23.13
CA LYS A 166 -52.08 -1.63 21.67
C LYS A 166 -51.54 -0.28 21.25
N THR A 167 -50.39 -0.26 20.60
CA THR A 167 -49.95 0.88 19.79
C THR A 167 -49.13 0.29 18.65
N ARG A 168 -49.71 0.27 17.45
CA ARG A 168 -48.92 0.22 16.22
C ARG A 168 -48.22 1.58 16.11
N PRO A 169 -46.90 1.65 15.93
CA PRO A 169 -46.29 2.77 15.26
C PRO A 169 -46.31 2.49 13.75
N ASP A 170 -47.03 3.31 13.01
CA ASP A 170 -46.71 3.59 11.62
C ASP A 170 -45.25 4.08 11.57
N ILE A 171 -44.40 3.41 10.80
CA ILE A 171 -43.12 3.98 10.37
C ILE A 171 -43.19 4.06 8.85
N SER A 172 -43.73 5.19 8.40
CA SER A 172 -43.32 5.81 7.15
C SER A 172 -41.88 6.30 7.31
N GLU A 173 -40.93 5.61 6.68
CA GLU A 173 -39.61 6.20 6.40
C GLU A 173 -39.28 5.96 4.93
N GLU A 174 -39.78 6.90 4.12
CA GLU A 174 -39.06 7.32 2.92
C GLU A 174 -37.72 7.90 3.38
N THR A 175 -36.64 7.11 3.37
CA THR A 175 -35.30 7.69 3.23
C THR A 175 -35.00 7.82 1.76
N PRO A 176 -34.82 9.04 1.22
CA PRO A 176 -34.31 9.19 -0.13
C PRO A 176 -32.88 8.66 -0.11
N VAL A 177 -32.63 7.59 -0.88
CA VAL A 177 -31.27 7.18 -1.22
C VAL A 177 -30.71 8.31 -2.06
N SER A 178 -30.10 9.27 -1.38
CA SER A 178 -29.45 10.42 -1.98
C SER A 178 -28.32 9.91 -2.84
N SER A 179 -28.61 9.86 -4.14
CA SER A 179 -27.69 10.03 -5.25
C SER A 179 -26.51 10.91 -4.87
N ASN A 180 -25.32 10.31 -4.73
CA ASN A 180 -23.98 10.91 -4.94
C ASN A 180 -22.87 9.90 -4.59
N ILE A 181 -22.86 8.72 -5.23
CA ILE A 181 -21.82 7.68 -5.02
C ILE A 181 -20.62 7.83 -5.99
N GLU A 182 -20.64 8.78 -6.93
CA GLU A 182 -19.65 8.78 -8.02
C GLU A 182 -18.37 9.62 -7.78
N SER A 183 -18.00 10.00 -6.55
CA SER A 183 -16.75 10.79 -6.35
C SER A 183 -15.93 10.54 -5.09
N LYS A 184 -16.31 9.59 -4.22
CA LYS A 184 -15.50 9.20 -3.05
C LYS A 184 -14.68 7.91 -3.27
N ASP A 185 -14.89 7.24 -4.38
CA ASP A 185 -14.59 5.81 -4.57
C ASP A 185 -13.17 5.49 -5.07
N GLU A 186 -12.24 6.44 -4.92
CA GLU A 186 -10.83 6.28 -5.34
C GLU A 186 -9.83 6.67 -4.24
N GLU A 187 -10.29 7.12 -3.07
CA GLU A 187 -9.39 7.61 -2.02
C GLU A 187 -9.16 6.57 -0.91
N THR A 188 -8.04 5.84 -1.01
CA THR A 188 -7.56 4.94 0.06
C THR A 188 -6.72 5.69 1.11
N GLU A 189 -6.45 5.04 2.24
CA GLU A 189 -5.48 5.48 3.26
C GLU A 189 -4.11 5.78 2.66
N ILE A 190 -3.63 4.98 1.70
CA ILE A 190 -2.34 5.21 1.03
C ILE A 190 -2.36 6.51 0.21
N SER A 191 -3.46 6.78 -0.48
CA SER A 191 -3.66 8.04 -1.21
C SER A 191 -3.70 9.23 -0.25
N ARG A 192 -4.32 9.10 0.93
CA ARG A 192 -4.29 10.16 1.95
C ARG A 192 -2.90 10.40 2.54
N MET A 193 -2.10 9.35 2.69
CA MET A 193 -0.78 9.44 3.31
C MET A 193 0.32 9.93 2.37
N PHE A 194 0.35 9.44 1.14
CA PHE A 194 1.42 9.69 0.17
C PHE A 194 0.95 10.51 -1.03
N GLY A 195 -0.36 10.61 -1.24
CA GLY A 195 -0.95 11.28 -2.38
C GLY A 195 -0.68 12.77 -2.36
N THR A 196 -0.08 13.25 -3.44
CA THR A 196 0.09 14.66 -3.75
C THR A 196 -0.70 14.95 -5.01
N LYS A 197 -1.62 15.92 -4.93
CA LYS A 197 -2.39 16.39 -6.08
C LYS A 197 -1.51 17.29 -6.94
N GLN A 198 -1.34 16.92 -8.21
CA GLN A 198 -0.62 17.69 -9.20
C GLN A 198 -1.60 18.18 -10.27
N ILE A 199 -1.52 19.46 -10.61
CA ILE A 199 -2.35 20.07 -11.66
C ILE A 199 -1.44 20.34 -12.85
N HIS A 200 -1.66 19.61 -13.94
CA HIS A 200 -0.95 19.83 -15.20
C HIS A 200 -1.73 20.84 -16.04
N VAL A 201 -1.15 22.00 -16.30
CA VAL A 201 -1.76 23.03 -17.16
C VAL A 201 -1.11 22.98 -18.54
N HIS A 202 -1.87 22.54 -19.53
CA HIS A 202 -1.46 22.51 -20.93
C HIS A 202 -1.97 23.74 -21.65
N ARG A 203 -1.05 24.64 -22.03
CA ARG A 203 -1.39 25.86 -22.79
C ARG A 203 -1.08 25.69 -24.27
N CYS A 204 -2.08 25.84 -25.13
CA CYS A 204 -1.87 25.84 -26.57
C CYS A 204 -1.21 27.13 -27.03
N LEU A 205 0.00 27.03 -27.60
CA LEU A 205 0.76 28.18 -28.10
C LEU A 205 0.09 28.93 -29.27
N LYS A 206 -0.85 28.30 -29.99
CA LYS A 206 -1.53 28.91 -31.15
C LYS A 206 -2.82 29.62 -30.78
N CYS A 207 -3.66 29.03 -29.95
CA CYS A 207 -4.99 29.57 -29.60
C CYS A 207 -5.11 30.09 -28.17
N GLN A 208 -4.03 30.03 -27.38
CA GLN A 208 -3.97 30.45 -25.98
C GLN A 208 -4.99 29.75 -25.05
N ARG A 209 -5.60 28.64 -25.50
CA ARG A 209 -6.48 27.83 -24.66
C ARG A 209 -5.64 27.03 -23.67
N GLU A 210 -6.01 27.14 -22.40
CA GLU A 210 -5.43 26.36 -21.31
C GLU A 210 -6.36 25.20 -20.97
N VAL A 211 -5.78 24.01 -20.82
CA VAL A 211 -6.47 22.80 -20.38
C VAL A 211 -5.73 22.28 -19.16
N SER A 212 -6.41 22.26 -18.01
CA SER A 212 -5.86 21.71 -16.77
C SER A 212 -6.33 20.28 -16.55
N LYS A 213 -5.42 19.39 -16.15
CA LYS A 213 -5.72 18.01 -15.73
C LYS A 213 -5.15 17.76 -14.33
N GLU A 214 -5.98 17.29 -13.42
CA GLU A 214 -5.55 16.84 -12.09
C GLU A 214 -5.02 15.39 -12.17
N SER A 215 -3.91 15.12 -11.49
CA SER A 215 -3.31 13.81 -11.31
C SER A 215 -2.92 13.64 -9.83
N SER A 216 -2.99 12.41 -9.31
CA SER A 216 -2.50 12.09 -7.97
C SER A 216 -1.18 11.32 -8.08
N LEU A 217 -0.15 11.81 -7.40
CA LEU A 217 1.16 11.17 -7.32
C LEU A 217 1.35 10.56 -5.92
N LEU A 218 1.72 9.29 -5.86
CA LEU A 218 2.10 8.63 -4.60
C LEU A 218 3.60 8.76 -4.28
N VAL A 219 4.39 9.23 -5.24
CA VAL A 219 5.85 9.41 -5.09
C VAL A 219 6.26 10.72 -5.75
N CYS A 220 6.98 11.56 -5.01
CA CYS A 220 7.63 12.75 -5.54
C CYS A 220 9.09 12.44 -5.89
N ASN A 221 9.52 12.84 -7.08
CA ASN A 221 10.92 12.76 -7.50
C ASN A 221 11.61 14.08 -7.19
N LEU A 222 12.77 14.00 -6.55
CA LEU A 222 13.60 15.19 -6.34
C LEU A 222 14.34 15.54 -7.64
N ILE A 223 14.11 16.76 -8.12
CA ILE A 223 14.77 17.36 -9.26
C ILE A 223 15.91 18.21 -8.72
N TYR A 224 17.14 17.76 -8.95
CA TYR A 224 18.33 18.50 -8.57
C TYR A 224 18.76 19.44 -9.71
N PRO A 225 19.26 20.64 -9.40
CA PRO A 225 19.82 21.52 -10.42
C PRO A 225 21.04 20.86 -11.09
N GLU A 226 21.05 20.80 -12.41
CA GLU A 226 22.16 20.25 -13.21
C GLU A 226 23.32 21.27 -13.26
N ASN A 227 24.45 20.96 -12.60
CA ASN A 227 25.78 21.57 -12.70
C ASN A 227 25.92 23.12 -12.65
N GLU A 228 26.87 23.58 -11.82
CA GLU A 228 27.21 24.98 -11.51
C GLU A 228 26.26 25.74 -10.58
N VAL A 229 25.91 25.16 -9.42
CA VAL A 229 25.39 26.01 -8.36
C VAL A 229 26.54 26.76 -7.70
N VAL A 230 26.60 28.08 -7.95
CA VAL A 230 27.50 29.05 -7.30
C VAL A 230 27.27 29.11 -5.77
N ARG A 231 26.17 28.52 -5.28
CA ARG A 231 25.73 28.55 -3.88
C ARG A 231 25.25 27.16 -3.42
N PRO A 232 25.48 26.76 -2.15
CA PRO A 232 24.86 25.56 -1.61
C PRO A 232 23.33 25.67 -1.63
N VAL A 233 22.66 24.64 -2.14
CA VAL A 233 21.20 24.51 -2.17
C VAL A 233 20.74 23.66 -0.98
N SER A 234 19.72 24.11 -0.27
CA SER A 234 19.10 23.37 0.82
C SER A 234 18.14 22.29 0.32
N PHE A 235 17.88 21.28 1.14
CA PHE A 235 16.87 20.26 0.83
C PHE A 235 15.48 20.88 0.61
N CYS A 236 15.11 21.90 1.38
CA CYS A 236 13.83 22.60 1.23
C CYS A 236 13.69 23.24 -0.15
N GLU A 237 14.73 23.88 -0.66
CA GLU A 237 14.72 24.48 -2.00
C GLU A 237 14.58 23.42 -3.09
N VAL A 238 15.33 22.32 -3.00
CA VAL A 238 15.21 21.19 -3.93
C VAL A 238 13.79 20.62 -3.89
N LEU A 239 13.22 20.40 -2.70
CA LEU A 239 11.87 19.88 -2.54
C LEU A 239 10.81 20.83 -3.12
N SER A 240 10.90 22.13 -2.85
CA SER A 240 9.96 23.11 -3.40
C SER A 240 10.00 23.17 -4.93
N GLN A 241 11.19 23.11 -5.53
CA GLN A 241 11.34 23.05 -6.98
C GLN A 241 10.79 21.74 -7.56
N SER A 242 10.98 20.63 -6.85
CA SER A 242 10.54 19.30 -7.26
C SER A 242 9.02 19.12 -7.23
N LEU A 243 8.34 19.79 -6.30
CA LEU A 243 6.88 19.74 -6.17
C LEU A 243 6.16 20.59 -7.23
N CYS A 244 6.83 21.63 -7.73
CA CYS A 244 6.30 22.52 -8.77
C CYS A 244 7.27 22.63 -9.95
N PRO A 245 7.44 21.56 -10.74
CA PRO A 245 8.19 21.63 -11.99
C PRO A 245 7.47 22.59 -12.95
N GLN A 246 8.24 23.50 -13.56
CA GLN A 246 7.74 24.47 -14.54
C GLN A 246 7.48 23.83 -15.92
#